data_AF-A0A2T0BCC5-F1
#
_entry.id   AF-A0A2T0BCC5-F1
#
_cell.length_a   1.000
_cell.length_b   1.000
_cell.length_c   1.000
_cell.angle_alpha   90.00
_cell.angle_beta   90.00
_cell.angle_gamma   90.00
#
_symmetry.space_group_name_H-M   'P 1'
#
loop_
_entity.id
_entity.type
_entity.pdbx_description
1 polymer ?
#
loop_
_entity_poly.entity_id
_entity_poly.type
_entity_poly.pdbx_seq_one_letter_code
_entity_poly.pdbx_strand_id
1 'polypeptide(L)'
;MVLYNGKNRWTAYRNFRDVLCGSELFGENIIDFRYILFDIYRYDESQLESMTNMVSTIFLLDKEISKEDLMKRLRLTAYVLKKITPEQFDILKIWIRSIMKPRLDDESKVKVEEILEKSSQGEVDSMVSNLGKTIDNIIKEGRKEGEKEGKKAGLLQGLEKLLDIKFSDISYMSRIERIEDENTLNSVFEDAVKSNSIEEFREKLRKRKLN
;
A
#
# COMPACT_ATOMS: atom_id res chain seq x y z
N MET A 1 16.11 26.75 -8.28
CA MET A 1 16.41 25.56 -7.44
C MET A 1 15.75 24.36 -8.11
N VAL A 2 16.45 23.23 -8.21
CA VAL A 2 15.94 21.98 -8.77
C VAL A 2 16.05 20.89 -7.70
N LEU A 3 14.99 20.13 -7.52
CA LEU A 3 14.92 19.00 -6.59
C LEU A 3 14.79 17.73 -7.41
N TYR A 4 15.67 16.77 -7.18
CA TYR A 4 15.74 15.55 -7.96
C TYR A 4 15.70 14.31 -7.07
N ASN A 5 14.75 13.42 -7.37
CA ASN A 5 14.53 12.15 -6.67
C ASN A 5 14.53 10.97 -7.65
N GLY A 6 15.48 10.97 -8.60
CA GLY A 6 15.63 9.86 -9.55
C GLY A 6 16.68 8.84 -9.11
N LYS A 7 16.43 7.56 -9.41
CA LYS A 7 17.39 6.47 -9.22
C LYS A 7 18.71 6.72 -9.96
N ASN A 8 18.61 7.23 -11.20
CA ASN A 8 19.77 7.59 -12.04
C ASN A 8 20.38 8.92 -11.61
N ARG A 9 21.66 9.16 -11.91
CA ARG A 9 22.31 10.45 -11.58
C ARG A 9 21.73 11.57 -12.43
N TRP A 10 21.61 12.76 -11.84
CA TRP A 10 21.25 13.95 -12.62
C TRP A 10 22.38 14.27 -13.59
N THR A 11 22.05 14.37 -14.88
CA THR A 11 23.01 14.62 -15.96
C THR A 11 22.83 15.97 -16.64
N ALA A 12 21.74 16.69 -16.38
CA ALA A 12 21.53 17.98 -17.01
C ALA A 12 22.52 19.02 -16.48
N TYR A 13 23.03 19.85 -17.39
CA TYR A 13 23.97 20.91 -17.05
C TYR A 13 23.37 21.90 -16.03
N ARG A 14 24.21 22.40 -15.12
CA ARG A 14 23.79 23.28 -14.02
C ARG A 14 23.93 24.76 -14.33
N ASN A 15 24.84 25.09 -15.24
CA ASN A 15 25.07 26.45 -15.71
C ASN A 15 24.41 26.61 -17.07
N PHE A 16 23.82 27.76 -17.32
CA PHE A 16 23.14 28.03 -18.58
C PHE A 16 24.14 28.08 -19.75
N ARG A 17 25.36 28.55 -19.50
CA ARG A 17 26.45 28.58 -20.49
C ARG A 17 26.76 27.21 -21.09
N ASP A 18 26.64 26.15 -20.30
CA ASP A 18 26.92 24.76 -20.72
C ASP A 18 25.79 24.17 -21.60
N VAL A 19 24.63 24.84 -21.66
CA VAL A 19 23.49 24.46 -22.52
C VAL A 19 23.60 25.11 -23.91
N LEU A 20 24.23 26.28 -23.99
CA LEU A 20 24.32 27.07 -25.22
C LEU A 20 25.48 26.59 -26.10
N CYS A 21 25.18 26.20 -27.33
CA CYS A 21 26.20 25.96 -28.34
C CYS A 21 26.88 27.28 -28.74
N GLY A 22 28.22 27.32 -28.77
CA GLY A 22 28.96 28.52 -29.11
C GLY A 22 29.10 29.52 -27.97
N SER A 23 28.93 29.09 -26.71
CA SER A 23 28.98 29.98 -25.55
C SER A 23 30.35 30.63 -25.35
N GLU A 24 31.41 30.01 -25.86
CA GLU A 24 32.77 30.53 -25.93
C GLU A 24 32.88 31.83 -26.75
N LEU A 25 32.00 32.06 -27.72
CA LEU A 25 32.01 33.27 -28.56
C LEU A 25 31.63 34.53 -27.79
N PHE A 26 30.94 34.38 -26.67
CA PHE A 26 30.42 35.48 -25.87
C PHE A 26 31.28 35.81 -24.66
N GLY A 27 32.27 34.97 -24.32
CA GLY A 27 33.23 35.20 -23.23
C GLY A 27 32.55 35.59 -21.91
N GLU A 28 32.93 36.75 -21.37
CA GLU A 28 32.35 37.28 -20.11
C GLU A 28 30.98 37.95 -20.30
N ASN A 29 30.56 38.23 -21.54
CA ASN A 29 29.31 38.94 -21.83
C ASN A 29 28.07 38.02 -21.84
N ILE A 30 28.25 36.73 -21.57
CA ILE A 30 27.15 35.77 -21.53
C ILE A 30 26.47 35.74 -20.16
N ILE A 31 25.15 35.81 -20.16
CA ILE A 31 24.34 35.66 -18.95
C ILE A 31 24.37 34.19 -18.54
N ASP A 32 25.15 33.87 -17.51
CA ASP A 32 25.32 32.51 -17.01
C ASP A 32 24.67 32.33 -15.64
N PHE A 33 23.36 32.04 -15.65
CA PHE A 33 22.67 31.71 -14.42
C PHE A 33 22.86 30.23 -14.07
N ARG A 34 23.00 29.97 -12.77
CA ARG A 34 23.16 28.64 -12.20
C ARG A 34 21.98 28.32 -11.30
N TYR A 35 21.46 27.11 -11.40
CA TYR A 35 20.52 26.60 -10.41
C TYR A 35 21.23 25.73 -9.37
N ILE A 36 20.75 25.80 -8.13
CA ILE A 36 21.11 24.86 -7.07
C ILE A 36 20.36 23.56 -7.32
N LEU A 37 21.08 22.43 -7.42
CA LEU A 37 20.52 21.09 -7.50
C LEU A 37 20.62 20.40 -6.13
N PHE A 38 19.48 19.94 -5.63
CA PHE A 38 19.40 19.04 -4.49
C PHE A 38 19.09 17.64 -5.01
N ASP A 39 20.08 16.75 -4.91
CA ASP A 39 19.98 15.37 -5.39
C ASP A 39 19.72 14.43 -4.21
N ILE A 40 18.44 14.22 -3.95
CA ILE A 40 17.96 13.73 -2.66
C ILE A 40 18.16 12.22 -2.53
N TYR A 41 18.21 11.50 -3.66
CA TYR A 41 18.50 10.07 -3.65
C TYR A 41 19.87 9.76 -3.03
N ARG A 42 20.82 10.70 -3.13
CA ARG A 42 22.21 10.55 -2.66
C ARG A 42 22.51 11.14 -1.30
N TYR A 43 21.58 11.85 -0.67
CA TYR A 43 21.78 12.29 0.70
C TYR A 43 21.60 11.13 1.68
N ASP A 44 22.49 11.09 2.66
CA ASP A 44 22.37 10.23 3.83
C ASP A 44 21.41 10.84 4.87
N GLU A 45 21.05 10.03 5.86
CA GLU A 45 20.08 10.36 6.90
C GLU A 45 20.47 11.64 7.67
N SER A 46 21.77 11.82 7.97
CA SER A 46 22.28 12.99 8.71
C SER A 46 22.22 14.28 7.91
N GLN A 47 22.46 14.21 6.59
CA GLN A 47 22.34 15.37 5.71
C GLN A 47 20.89 15.80 5.52
N LEU A 48 19.96 14.84 5.48
CA LEU A 48 18.52 15.10 5.39
C LEU A 48 17.98 15.74 6.68
N GLU A 49 18.47 15.30 7.84
CA GLU A 49 18.19 15.93 9.13
C GLU A 49 18.70 17.38 9.20
N SER A 50 19.86 17.69 8.64
CA SER A 50 20.35 19.09 8.61
C SER A 50 19.54 20.00 7.66
N MET A 51 18.94 19.41 6.63
CA MET A 51 18.16 20.14 5.61
C MET A 51 16.75 20.53 6.09
N THR A 52 16.24 19.92 7.17
CA THR A 52 14.92 20.11 7.84
C THR A 52 14.08 21.26 7.27
N ASN A 53 13.55 21.05 6.06
CA ASN A 53 12.59 21.93 5.41
C ASN A 53 11.51 21.02 4.80
N MET A 54 10.29 21.53 4.63
CA MET A 54 9.14 20.74 4.16
C MET A 54 9.45 19.84 2.97
N VAL A 55 10.28 20.34 2.06
CA VAL A 55 10.69 19.65 0.85
C VAL A 55 11.54 18.42 1.17
N SER A 56 12.54 18.53 2.05
CA SER A 56 13.35 17.36 2.46
C SER A 56 12.50 16.28 3.13
N THR A 57 11.49 16.67 3.91
CA THR A 57 10.54 15.74 4.54
C THR A 57 9.66 15.02 3.53
N ILE A 58 9.10 15.74 2.55
CA ILE A 58 8.30 15.15 1.46
C ILE A 58 9.14 14.13 0.67
N PHE A 59 10.42 14.42 0.42
CA PHE A 59 11.29 13.52 -0.34
C PHE A 59 11.84 12.34 0.48
N LEU A 60 12.13 12.52 1.77
CA LEU A 60 12.38 11.40 2.70
C LEU A 60 11.26 10.36 2.63
N LEU A 61 10.04 10.86 2.46
CA LEU A 61 8.83 10.06 2.36
C LEU A 61 8.49 9.60 0.92
N ASP A 62 9.17 10.09 -0.11
CA ASP A 62 8.94 9.72 -1.53
C ASP A 62 9.93 8.64 -2.05
N LYS A 63 11.00 8.35 -1.29
CA LYS A 63 11.95 7.26 -1.60
C LYS A 63 11.26 5.90 -1.52
N GLU A 64 11.01 5.25 -2.67
CA GLU A 64 10.47 3.89 -2.87
C GLU A 64 10.14 3.14 -1.56
N ILE A 65 8.89 3.29 -1.13
CA ILE A 65 8.39 2.89 0.20
C ILE A 65 7.56 1.61 0.07
N SER A 66 7.93 0.56 0.81
CA SER A 66 6.99 -0.55 1.08
C SER A 66 5.87 -0.07 2.02
N LYS A 67 4.69 -0.71 2.01
CA LYS A 67 3.58 -0.33 2.89
C LYS A 67 4.01 -0.23 4.37
N GLU A 68 4.86 -1.13 4.87
CA GLU A 68 5.37 -1.06 6.25
C GLU A 68 6.28 0.15 6.51
N ASP A 69 7.04 0.62 5.53
CA ASP A 69 8.05 1.66 5.73
C ASP A 69 7.42 3.07 5.74
N LEU A 70 6.23 3.24 5.15
CA LEU A 70 5.50 4.53 5.09
C LEU A 70 5.16 5.05 6.48
N MET A 71 4.57 4.20 7.32
CA MET A 71 4.12 4.61 8.65
C MET A 71 5.27 4.84 9.61
N LYS A 72 6.32 4.03 9.50
CA LYS A 72 7.54 4.22 10.28
C LYS A 72 8.16 5.57 9.96
N ARG A 73 8.30 5.92 8.68
CA ARG A 73 8.84 7.22 8.27
C ARG A 73 7.91 8.38 8.63
N LEU A 74 6.60 8.27 8.43
CA LEU A 74 5.64 9.29 8.87
C LEU A 74 5.78 9.59 10.37
N ARG A 75 5.87 8.56 11.22
CA ARG A 75 6.09 8.70 12.67
C ARG A 75 7.42 9.37 13.01
N LEU A 76 8.51 9.02 12.32
CA LEU A 76 9.83 9.64 12.50
C LEU A 76 9.83 11.11 12.08
N THR A 77 9.13 11.43 10.99
CA THR A 77 9.03 12.80 10.47
C THR A 77 8.01 13.66 11.21
N ALA A 78 7.09 13.09 12.00
CA ALA A 78 6.06 13.83 12.72
C ALA A 78 6.63 14.97 13.59
N TYR A 79 7.77 14.73 14.25
CA TYR A 79 8.46 15.75 15.05
C TYR A 79 8.96 16.93 14.21
N VAL A 80 9.44 16.67 12.98
CA VAL A 80 9.83 17.71 12.01
C VAL A 80 8.60 18.43 11.47
N LEU A 81 7.53 17.69 11.21
CA LEU A 81 6.26 18.20 10.70
C LEU A 81 5.54 19.13 11.69
N LYS A 82 5.88 19.11 12.99
CA LYS A 82 5.38 20.11 13.97
C LYS A 82 5.86 21.54 13.72
N LYS A 83 6.97 21.70 13.01
CA LYS A 83 7.61 23.02 12.78
C LYS A 83 7.17 23.68 11.47
N ILE A 84 6.20 23.08 10.77
CA ILE A 84 5.75 23.56 9.46
C ILE A 84 4.60 24.56 9.63
N THR A 85 4.47 25.52 8.70
CA THR A 85 3.38 26.52 8.70
C THR A 85 2.01 25.90 8.36
N PRO A 86 0.87 26.60 8.59
CA PRO A 86 -0.44 26.11 8.15
C PRO A 86 -0.50 25.75 6.67
N GLU A 87 0.07 26.59 5.79
CA GLU A 87 0.07 26.37 4.33
C GLU A 87 0.87 25.13 3.97
N GLN A 88 1.99 24.95 4.67
CA GLN A 88 2.84 23.78 4.56
C GLN A 88 2.09 22.51 5.01
N PHE A 89 1.34 22.59 6.11
CA PHE A 89 0.51 21.48 6.59
C PHE A 89 -0.57 21.07 5.56
N ASP A 90 -1.17 22.02 4.84
CA ASP A 90 -2.11 21.71 3.75
C ASP A 90 -1.42 20.99 2.58
N ILE A 91 -0.20 21.40 2.22
CA ILE A 91 0.62 20.71 1.21
C ILE A 91 0.93 19.27 1.65
N LEU A 92 1.25 19.06 2.93
CA LEU A 92 1.47 17.72 3.49
C LEU A 92 0.21 16.85 3.34
N LYS A 93 -0.98 17.36 3.66
CA LYS A 93 -2.24 16.61 3.50
C LYS A 93 -2.46 16.17 2.05
N ILE A 94 -2.25 17.08 1.09
CA ILE A 94 -2.36 16.79 -0.35
C ILE A 94 -1.39 15.67 -0.75
N TRP A 95 -0.16 15.73 -0.26
CA TRP A 95 0.86 14.73 -0.52
C TRP A 95 0.51 13.36 0.10
N ILE A 96 0.11 13.30 1.37
CA ILE A 96 -0.32 12.07 2.05
C ILE A 96 -1.48 11.43 1.27
N ARG A 97 -2.47 12.23 0.89
CA ARG A 97 -3.60 11.80 0.07
C ARG A 97 -3.15 11.17 -1.24
N SER A 98 -2.21 11.81 -1.94
CA SER A 98 -1.71 11.34 -3.24
C SER A 98 -0.99 10.00 -3.17
N ILE A 99 -0.31 9.73 -2.05
CA ILE A 99 0.47 8.49 -1.85
C ILE A 99 -0.35 7.34 -1.30
N MET A 100 -1.31 7.64 -0.42
CA MET A 100 -2.14 6.62 0.21
C MET A 100 -3.25 6.16 -0.73
N LYS A 101 -3.90 7.07 -1.47
CA LYS A 101 -5.08 6.76 -2.29
C LYS A 101 -4.89 5.62 -3.30
N PRO A 102 -3.75 5.48 -4.01
CA PRO A 102 -3.54 4.37 -4.94
C PRO A 102 -3.39 2.99 -4.27
N ARG A 103 -3.17 2.94 -2.95
CA ARG A 103 -2.77 1.73 -2.21
C ARG A 103 -3.88 1.17 -1.30
N LEU A 104 -5.05 1.81 -1.32
CA LEU A 104 -6.18 1.56 -0.44
C LEU A 104 -7.42 1.18 -1.26
N ASP A 105 -8.29 0.37 -0.68
CA ASP A 105 -9.65 0.16 -1.16
C ASP A 105 -10.52 1.42 -0.92
N ASP A 106 -11.75 1.42 -1.45
CA ASP A 106 -12.62 2.60 -1.41
C ASP A 106 -13.09 2.96 0.01
N GLU A 107 -13.32 1.99 0.89
CA GLU A 107 -13.73 2.26 2.27
C GLU A 107 -12.56 2.88 3.05
N SER A 108 -11.37 2.31 2.89
CA SER A 108 -10.13 2.81 3.50
C SER A 108 -9.78 4.22 3.03
N LYS A 109 -10.06 4.56 1.76
CA LYS A 109 -9.87 5.94 1.24
C LYS A 109 -10.74 6.94 2.00
N VAL A 110 -12.01 6.63 2.26
CA VAL A 110 -12.93 7.53 2.98
C VAL A 110 -12.43 7.78 4.40
N LYS A 111 -12.03 6.73 5.13
CA LYS A 111 -11.51 6.85 6.50
C LYS A 111 -10.25 7.73 6.55
N VAL A 112 -9.34 7.56 5.60
CA VAL A 112 -8.11 8.36 5.52
C VAL A 112 -8.42 9.81 5.17
N GLU A 113 -9.35 10.05 4.24
CA GLU A 113 -9.76 11.39 3.85
C GLU A 113 -10.37 12.15 5.03
N GLU A 114 -11.26 11.53 5.81
CA GLU A 114 -11.83 12.14 7.00
C GLU A 114 -10.77 12.54 8.04
N ILE A 115 -9.75 11.69 8.24
CA ILE A 115 -8.65 12.00 9.15
C ILE A 115 -7.90 13.24 8.66
N LEU A 116 -7.60 13.32 7.37
CA LEU A 116 -6.87 14.45 6.79
C LEU A 116 -7.70 15.74 6.84
N GLU A 117 -8.99 15.70 6.52
CA GLU A 117 -9.87 16.87 6.54
C GLU A 117 -10.05 17.46 7.95
N LYS A 118 -10.22 16.60 8.96
CA LYS A 118 -10.43 17.03 10.35
C LYS A 118 -9.15 17.52 11.03
N SER A 119 -7.98 17.21 10.46
CA SER A 119 -6.70 17.55 11.07
C SER A 119 -6.28 18.98 10.78
N SER A 120 -5.71 19.64 11.79
CA SER A 120 -5.08 20.96 11.69
C SER A 120 -3.58 20.90 12.02
N GLN A 121 -2.85 21.98 11.72
CA GLN A 121 -1.40 22.07 11.95
C GLN A 121 -0.99 21.73 13.39
N GLY A 122 -1.81 22.10 14.39
CA GLY A 122 -1.53 21.79 15.81
C GLY A 122 -1.72 20.32 16.19
N GLU A 123 -2.30 19.52 15.30
CA GLU A 123 -2.76 18.15 15.57
C GLU A 123 -2.01 17.10 14.74
N VAL A 124 -0.84 17.44 14.23
CA VAL A 124 0.02 16.53 13.43
C VAL A 124 0.20 15.16 14.11
N ASP A 125 0.44 15.12 15.42
CA ASP A 125 0.59 13.85 16.16
C ASP A 125 -0.69 13.02 16.16
N SER A 126 -1.84 13.68 16.32
CA SER A 126 -3.15 13.03 16.29
C SER A 126 -3.42 12.48 14.89
N MET A 127 -3.17 13.27 13.85
CA MET A 127 -3.28 12.86 12.45
C MET A 127 -2.42 11.62 12.17
N VAL A 128 -1.12 11.68 12.48
CA VAL A 128 -0.17 10.57 12.23
C VAL A 128 -0.55 9.33 13.04
N SER A 129 -0.99 9.49 14.28
CA SER A 129 -1.45 8.39 15.13
C SER A 129 -2.70 7.72 14.56
N ASN A 130 -3.70 8.51 14.15
CA ASN A 130 -4.95 8.01 13.58
C ASN A 130 -4.72 7.33 12.24
N LEU A 131 -3.90 7.91 11.35
CA LEU A 131 -3.49 7.26 10.11
C LEU A 131 -2.79 5.91 10.39
N GLY A 132 -1.90 5.86 11.37
CA GLY A 132 -1.23 4.63 11.76
C GLY A 132 -2.18 3.55 12.24
N LYS A 133 -3.11 3.89 13.13
CA LYS A 133 -4.15 2.95 13.61
C LYS A 133 -5.02 2.44 12.47
N THR A 134 -5.42 3.31 11.55
CA THR A 134 -6.21 2.94 10.37
C THR A 134 -5.47 1.95 9.50
N ILE A 135 -4.18 2.20 9.21
CA ILE A 135 -3.37 1.26 8.41
C ILE A 135 -3.15 -0.07 9.14
N ASP A 136 -2.84 -0.03 10.44
CA ASP A 136 -2.66 -1.26 11.25
C ASP A 136 -3.94 -2.13 11.23
N ASN A 137 -5.12 -1.49 11.29
CA ASN A 137 -6.40 -2.19 11.18
C ASN A 137 -6.61 -2.80 9.79
N ILE A 138 -6.33 -2.04 8.71
CA ILE A 138 -6.44 -2.54 7.33
C ILE A 138 -5.55 -3.76 7.11
N ILE A 139 -4.30 -3.72 7.59
CA ILE A 139 -3.37 -4.86 7.49
C ILE A 139 -3.91 -6.06 8.27
N LYS A 140 -4.43 -5.83 9.48
CA LYS A 140 -4.97 -6.88 10.34
C LYS A 140 -6.22 -7.53 9.73
N GLU A 141 -7.13 -6.74 9.17
CA GLU A 141 -8.33 -7.21 8.49
C GLU A 141 -7.97 -7.97 7.21
N GLY A 142 -7.07 -7.43 6.38
CA GLY A 142 -6.59 -8.11 5.19
C GLY A 142 -5.92 -9.45 5.49
N ARG A 143 -5.15 -9.55 6.58
CA ARG A 143 -4.57 -10.83 7.03
C ARG A 143 -5.64 -11.82 7.49
N LYS A 144 -6.67 -11.36 8.22
CA LYS A 144 -7.78 -12.21 8.66
C LYS A 144 -8.59 -12.73 7.48
N GLU A 145 -8.92 -11.87 6.51
CA GLU A 145 -9.66 -12.28 5.32
C GLU A 145 -8.84 -13.25 4.49
N GLY A 146 -7.54 -12.96 4.27
CA GLY A 146 -6.64 -13.88 3.57
C GLY A 146 -6.49 -15.24 4.26
N GLU A 147 -6.50 -15.30 5.59
CA GLU A 147 -6.51 -16.57 6.34
C GLU A 147 -7.82 -17.34 6.12
N LYS A 148 -8.96 -16.65 6.15
CA LYS A 148 -10.29 -17.23 5.92
C LYS A 148 -10.44 -17.76 4.49
N GLU A 149 -10.09 -16.96 3.49
CA GLU A 149 -10.06 -17.35 2.08
C GLU A 149 -9.10 -18.52 1.85
N GLY A 150 -7.92 -18.49 2.47
CA GLY A 150 -6.93 -19.57 2.38
C GLY A 150 -7.43 -20.89 2.97
N LYS A 151 -8.10 -20.87 4.13
CA LYS A 151 -8.73 -22.06 4.73
C LYS A 151 -9.82 -22.62 3.82
N LYS A 152 -10.71 -21.75 3.31
CA LYS A 152 -11.77 -22.16 2.38
C LYS A 152 -11.21 -22.80 1.11
N ALA A 153 -10.23 -22.15 0.48
CA ALA A 153 -9.57 -22.66 -0.72
C ALA A 153 -8.90 -24.02 -0.46
N GLY A 154 -8.21 -24.17 0.67
CA GLY A 154 -7.60 -25.44 1.08
C GLY A 154 -8.62 -26.55 1.29
N LEU A 155 -9.77 -26.25 1.92
CA LEU A 155 -10.87 -27.21 2.08
C LEU A 155 -11.47 -27.64 0.74
N LEU A 156 -11.71 -26.70 -0.17
CA LEU A 156 -12.25 -27.00 -1.51
C LEU A 156 -11.29 -27.88 -2.32
N GLN A 157 -9.99 -27.56 -2.35
CA GLN A 157 -8.98 -28.38 -3.01
C GLN A 157 -8.88 -29.79 -2.40
N GLY A 158 -8.93 -29.87 -1.07
CA GLY A 158 -8.93 -31.15 -0.37
C GLY A 158 -10.17 -31.99 -0.70
N LEU A 159 -11.33 -31.34 -0.79
CA LEU A 159 -12.58 -31.99 -1.13
C LEU A 159 -12.59 -32.50 -2.57
N GLU A 160 -12.16 -31.68 -3.53
CA GLU A 160 -12.03 -32.07 -4.93
C GLU A 160 -11.18 -33.33 -5.07
N LYS A 161 -9.99 -33.30 -4.47
CA LYS A 161 -9.06 -34.44 -4.48
C LYS A 161 -9.64 -35.68 -3.78
N LEU A 162 -10.36 -35.49 -2.67
CA LEU A 162 -11.02 -36.59 -1.97
C LEU A 162 -12.09 -37.25 -2.84
N LEU A 163 -12.95 -36.45 -3.47
CA LEU A 163 -14.03 -36.94 -4.33
C LEU A 163 -13.47 -37.66 -5.57
N ASP A 164 -12.41 -37.11 -6.17
CA ASP A 164 -11.72 -37.75 -7.30
C ASP A 164 -11.10 -39.11 -6.91
N ILE A 165 -10.36 -39.16 -5.80
CA ILE A 165 -9.72 -40.41 -5.33
C ILE A 165 -10.75 -41.46 -4.92
N LYS A 166 -11.78 -41.06 -4.17
CA LYS A 166 -12.69 -41.98 -3.49
C LYS A 166 -13.84 -42.42 -4.38
N PHE A 167 -14.30 -41.55 -5.26
CA PHE A 167 -15.49 -41.76 -6.08
C PHE A 167 -15.23 -41.61 -7.57
N SER A 168 -14.07 -41.04 -7.98
CA SER A 168 -13.78 -40.69 -9.37
C SER A 168 -14.86 -39.79 -9.99
N ASP A 169 -15.47 -38.94 -9.17
CA ASP A 169 -16.56 -38.05 -9.56
C ASP A 169 -16.50 -36.73 -8.78
N ILE A 170 -16.23 -35.64 -9.51
CA ILE A 170 -16.15 -34.27 -9.00
C ILE A 170 -17.34 -33.40 -9.46
N SER A 171 -18.40 -33.98 -10.01
CA SER A 171 -19.51 -33.23 -10.64
C SER A 171 -20.21 -32.24 -9.70
N TYR A 172 -20.07 -32.43 -8.39
CA TYR A 172 -20.68 -31.60 -7.34
C TYR A 172 -19.81 -30.41 -6.90
N MET A 173 -18.55 -30.32 -7.35
CA MET A 173 -17.66 -29.23 -6.93
C MET A 173 -18.25 -27.85 -7.24
N SER A 174 -18.86 -27.67 -8.40
CA SER A 174 -19.55 -26.43 -8.79
C SER A 174 -20.65 -25.97 -7.82
N ARG A 175 -21.29 -26.90 -7.10
CA ARG A 175 -22.28 -26.59 -6.05
C ARG A 175 -21.61 -26.31 -4.71
N ILE A 176 -20.56 -27.06 -4.40
CA ILE A 176 -19.86 -26.96 -3.12
C ILE A 176 -19.02 -25.68 -3.02
N GLU A 177 -18.46 -25.21 -4.12
CA GLU A 177 -17.74 -23.92 -4.22
C GLU A 177 -18.62 -22.72 -3.85
N ARG A 178 -19.94 -22.82 -4.05
CA ARG A 178 -20.91 -21.77 -3.71
C ARG A 178 -21.20 -21.67 -2.21
N ILE A 179 -20.73 -22.64 -1.42
CA ILE A 179 -20.92 -22.61 0.03
C ILE A 179 -19.99 -21.54 0.61
N GLU A 180 -20.58 -20.51 1.22
CA GLU A 180 -19.82 -19.43 1.87
C GLU A 180 -19.47 -19.74 3.31
N ASP A 181 -20.34 -20.47 4.02
CA ASP A 181 -20.15 -20.81 5.43
C ASP A 181 -19.11 -21.93 5.61
N GLU A 182 -18.02 -21.61 6.31
CA GLU A 182 -16.90 -22.51 6.56
C GLU A 182 -17.32 -23.75 7.36
N ASN A 183 -18.23 -23.62 8.33
CA ASN A 183 -18.71 -24.75 9.13
C ASN A 183 -19.51 -25.74 8.27
N THR A 184 -20.35 -25.21 7.39
CA THR A 184 -21.08 -26.00 6.40
C THR A 184 -20.11 -26.73 5.48
N LEU A 185 -19.09 -26.04 4.95
CA LEU A 185 -18.09 -26.65 4.08
C LEU A 185 -17.29 -27.77 4.79
N ASN A 186 -16.89 -27.56 6.04
CA ASN A 186 -16.26 -28.59 6.87
C ASN A 186 -17.17 -29.81 7.08
N SER A 187 -18.45 -29.59 7.36
CA SER A 187 -19.40 -30.69 7.52
C SER A 187 -19.64 -31.47 6.21
N VAL A 188 -19.57 -30.80 5.06
CA VAL A 188 -19.59 -31.44 3.74
C VAL A 188 -18.34 -32.28 3.52
N PHE A 189 -17.18 -31.79 3.93
CA PHE A 189 -15.93 -32.56 3.91
C PHE A 189 -16.05 -33.84 4.74
N GLU A 190 -16.56 -33.74 5.97
CA GLU A 190 -16.80 -34.92 6.81
C GLU A 190 -17.78 -35.92 6.18
N ASP A 191 -18.86 -35.42 5.56
CA ASP A 191 -19.83 -36.28 4.87
C ASP A 191 -19.17 -37.04 3.71
N ALA A 192 -18.31 -36.39 2.93
CA ALA A 192 -17.55 -37.05 1.86
C ALA A 192 -16.61 -38.13 2.41
N VAL A 193 -15.94 -37.85 3.54
CA VAL A 193 -15.08 -38.82 4.23
C VAL A 193 -15.88 -40.02 4.75
N LYS A 194 -17.09 -39.79 5.29
CA LYS A 194 -17.93 -40.84 5.91
C LYS A 194 -18.78 -41.64 4.92
N SER A 195 -19.04 -41.12 3.74
CA SER A 195 -19.87 -41.81 2.73
C SER A 195 -19.11 -42.96 2.05
N ASN A 196 -19.75 -44.10 1.85
CA ASN A 196 -19.14 -45.26 1.19
C ASN A 196 -19.27 -45.23 -0.33
N SER A 197 -20.15 -44.38 -0.86
CA SER A 197 -20.40 -44.20 -2.29
C SER A 197 -20.72 -42.74 -2.60
N ILE A 198 -20.64 -42.38 -3.88
CA ILE A 198 -21.04 -41.05 -4.34
C ILE A 198 -22.54 -40.83 -4.15
N GLU A 199 -23.38 -41.85 -4.34
CA GLU A 199 -24.83 -41.78 -4.10
C GLU A 199 -25.16 -41.43 -2.64
N GLU A 200 -24.47 -42.06 -1.69
CA GLU A 200 -24.66 -41.76 -0.26
C GLU A 200 -24.27 -40.32 0.07
N PHE A 201 -23.15 -39.84 -0.49
CA PHE A 201 -22.72 -38.45 -0.34
C PHE A 201 -23.72 -37.46 -0.96
N ARG A 202 -24.25 -37.77 -2.16
CA ARG A 202 -25.27 -36.96 -2.84
C ARG A 202 -26.55 -36.82 -2.01
N GLU A 203 -26.99 -37.91 -1.38
CA GLU A 203 -28.17 -37.87 -0.50
C GLU A 203 -27.94 -37.00 0.73
N LYS A 204 -26.75 -37.03 1.33
CA LYS A 204 -26.39 -36.12 2.44
C LYS A 204 -26.38 -34.66 2.00
N LEU A 205 -25.82 -34.35 0.83
CA LEU A 205 -25.85 -32.99 0.27
C LEU A 205 -27.27 -32.49 0.00
N ARG A 206 -28.15 -33.34 -0.56
CA ARG A 206 -29.56 -32.98 -0.81
C ARG A 206 -30.33 -32.65 0.46
N LYS A 207 -30.12 -33.43 1.52
CA LYS A 207 -30.76 -33.19 2.84
C LYS A 207 -30.40 -31.83 3.44
N ARG A 208 -29.22 -31.29 3.09
CA ARG A 208 -28.76 -29.97 3.55
C ARG A 208 -29.39 -28.79 2.81
N LYS A 209 -30.23 -29.03 1.78
CA LYS A 209 -30.81 -27.98 0.92
C LYS A 209 -29.77 -26.97 0.41
N LEU A 210 -28.57 -27.47 0.11
CA LEU A 210 -27.54 -26.70 -0.57
C LEU A 210 -28.00 -26.51 -2.01
N ASN A 211 -28.70 -25.40 -2.27
CA ASN A 211 -29.15 -25.00 -3.61
C ASN A 211 -27.97 -24.48 -4.45
#